data_AF-A0A6G1I5W0-F1
#
_entry.id   AF-A0A6G1I5W0-F1
#
_cell.length_a   1.000
_cell.length_b   1.000
_cell.length_c   1.000
_cell.angle_alpha   90.00
_cell.angle_beta   90.00
_cell.angle_gamma   90.00
#
_symmetry.space_group_name_H-M   'P 1'
#
loop_
_entity.id
_entity.type
_entity.pdbx_description
1 polymer ?
#
loop_
_entity_poly.entity_id
_entity_poly.type
_entity_poly.pdbx_seq_one_letter_code
_entity_poly.pdbx_strand_id
1 'polypeptide(L)'
;MRVATLALLAAQGVYAAAPAASPAAAGGAHSAAPAAAGASSKGASSHASGPDPDDVTNWYIIKCLLWAWLAVAGSTIAYTMYMHSVRYIRTVACLNDHNQKFFARPVGWQGALKKHIFDAPLFRTRHHREFRLSSAINNVGTLPSRLETIWILSYVAVSVALTVMNIKWGLGTVKVCEQVIKRTGFMAIMNMIPLFLIAGRNNPLIGLTGISFDTYNLIHRWLGRIVAVEAIVHGAAWMIEKVYKGGWAAVAKSEKTSSFILSGTIAACAFTAILFQSPSAIRHAFYEVFLHFHQALAALAIGGLWVHLEKFQHQREIIMGVLAIWCAERVIRLVRLIYRNVSGSPTKAEVELLPGDAVRLTLHMPRPWRFAPGQHAYLYIPSIGWWSSHPFTVAWSEDSVSDVEIEKGLSVSTVSRLDVLAPRKATISFIIRRRTGFTEKLYSRAVREPGGRFVTSAFAEGPYGDGHLMHSYGTCILFAAGVGITHQVPHVRDLVIGYNNGTVAARRVTLIWIIQAPEHLEWIRPWMTEILALPRRRELLKILLFVTRPRSTKEIHSPSSSVQMFPGKPNVQSVIDQEVEGSTGAVGVTVCGVGGLADEVRKGCRAWMGKVNIEFVEESFSW
;
A
#
# COMPACT_ATOMS: atom_id res chain seq x y z
N MET A 1 12.68 -13.33 4.89
CA MET A 1 13.79 -14.02 4.19
C MET A 1 13.91 -15.49 4.61
N ARG A 2 14.06 -15.83 5.90
CA ARG A 2 14.17 -17.24 6.38
C ARG A 2 12.99 -18.17 6.06
N VAL A 3 11.76 -17.67 5.94
CA VAL A 3 10.58 -18.49 5.57
C VAL A 3 10.57 -18.88 4.08
N ALA A 4 11.00 -17.97 3.21
CA ALA A 4 11.17 -18.27 1.77
C ALA A 4 12.36 -19.21 1.53
N THR A 5 13.42 -19.09 2.34
CA THR A 5 14.56 -20.02 2.34
C THR A 5 14.18 -21.40 2.86
N LEU A 6 13.28 -21.51 3.85
CA LEU A 6 12.73 -22.78 4.33
C LEU A 6 11.87 -23.49 3.28
N ALA A 7 11.07 -22.74 2.50
CA ALA A 7 10.35 -23.29 1.35
C ALA A 7 11.29 -23.77 0.22
N LEU A 8 12.42 -23.07 0.01
CA LEU A 8 13.46 -23.46 -0.95
C LEU A 8 14.28 -24.68 -0.49
N LEU A 9 14.61 -24.79 0.81
CA LEU A 9 15.36 -25.91 1.36
C LEU A 9 14.50 -27.18 1.46
N ALA A 10 13.20 -27.06 1.76
CA ALA A 10 12.26 -28.18 1.66
C ALA A 10 12.14 -28.69 0.22
N ALA A 11 12.21 -27.80 -0.79
CA ALA A 11 12.18 -28.17 -2.20
C ALA A 11 13.50 -28.78 -2.73
N GLN A 12 14.65 -28.44 -2.13
CA GLN A 12 15.96 -28.99 -2.53
C GLN A 12 16.28 -30.33 -1.86
N GLY A 13 15.72 -30.63 -0.68
CA GLY A 13 16.03 -31.84 0.10
C GLY A 13 15.45 -33.16 -0.44
N VAL A 14 14.57 -33.14 -1.44
CA VAL A 14 13.80 -34.34 -1.86
C VAL A 14 14.42 -35.09 -3.06
N TYR A 15 15.44 -34.53 -3.73
CA TYR A 15 16.08 -35.17 -4.90
C TYR A 15 17.61 -35.28 -4.77
N ALA A 16 18.08 -35.92 -3.69
CA ALA A 16 19.39 -36.58 -3.73
C ALA A 16 19.21 -37.98 -4.32
N ALA A 17 19.15 -38.08 -5.66
CA ALA A 17 19.28 -39.36 -6.36
C ALA A 17 20.75 -39.59 -6.71
N ALA A 18 21.26 -40.78 -6.36
CA ALA A 18 22.64 -41.23 -6.57
C ALA A 18 23.09 -41.13 -8.05
N PRO A 19 24.40 -40.97 -8.32
CA PRO A 19 24.89 -40.78 -9.68
C PRO A 19 24.78 -42.06 -10.52
N ALA A 20 24.38 -41.90 -11.79
CA ALA A 20 24.25 -42.97 -12.78
C ALA A 20 25.62 -43.58 -13.14
N ALA A 21 25.69 -44.91 -13.14
CA ALA A 21 26.85 -45.68 -13.61
C ALA A 21 26.92 -45.67 -15.16
N SER A 22 28.14 -45.55 -15.68
CA SER A 22 28.49 -45.62 -17.11
C SER A 22 28.50 -47.07 -17.62
N PRO A 23 28.26 -47.37 -18.92
CA PRO A 23 28.23 -48.74 -19.42
C PRO A 23 29.63 -49.23 -19.82
N ALA A 24 29.95 -50.48 -19.47
CA ALA A 24 31.12 -51.19 -19.99
C ALA A 24 30.78 -52.65 -20.35
N ALA A 25 31.07 -52.97 -21.62
CA ALA A 25 31.62 -54.21 -22.19
C ALA A 25 30.98 -55.60 -21.97
N ALA A 26 30.63 -56.16 -23.13
CA ALA A 26 30.58 -57.54 -23.65
C ALA A 26 31.21 -58.76 -22.90
N GLY A 27 30.59 -59.93 -23.17
CA GLY A 27 31.13 -61.31 -23.03
C GLY A 27 30.40 -62.12 -21.96
N GLY A 28 29.91 -63.36 -22.12
CA GLY A 28 29.97 -64.39 -23.15
C GLY A 28 29.01 -65.54 -22.74
N ALA A 29 29.04 -66.63 -23.51
CA ALA A 29 28.05 -67.71 -23.62
C ALA A 29 27.82 -68.63 -22.38
N HIS A 30 26.62 -69.23 -22.25
CA HIS A 30 26.35 -70.66 -22.52
C HIS A 30 24.99 -71.18 -21.98
N SER A 31 24.26 -71.85 -22.88
CA SER A 31 23.47 -73.10 -22.76
C SER A 31 22.28 -73.30 -21.77
N ALA A 32 21.22 -73.84 -22.39
CA ALA A 32 20.34 -74.94 -21.97
C ALA A 32 19.01 -74.65 -21.24
N ALA A 33 17.92 -74.95 -21.95
CA ALA A 33 16.60 -75.34 -21.43
C ALA A 33 16.62 -76.86 -21.06
N PRO A 34 15.64 -77.51 -20.37
CA PRO A 34 14.18 -77.30 -20.54
C PRO A 34 13.25 -77.45 -19.30
N ALA A 35 12.02 -76.97 -19.51
CA ALA A 35 10.69 -77.40 -19.00
C ALA A 35 10.49 -77.97 -17.57
N ALA A 36 9.59 -77.33 -16.79
CA ALA A 36 8.43 -78.00 -16.16
C ALA A 36 7.45 -77.01 -15.49
N ALA A 37 6.18 -77.40 -15.58
CA ALA A 37 4.91 -76.85 -15.07
C ALA A 37 4.86 -76.10 -13.72
N GLY A 38 3.92 -75.13 -13.68
CA GLY A 38 2.95 -75.01 -12.59
C GLY A 38 3.15 -73.88 -11.59
N ALA A 39 2.26 -72.88 -11.64
CA ALA A 39 1.54 -72.28 -10.52
C ALA A 39 1.32 -70.78 -10.71
N SER A 40 0.06 -70.39 -10.63
CA SER A 40 -0.44 -69.02 -10.58
C SER A 40 0.17 -68.23 -9.42
N SER A 41 0.70 -67.05 -9.71
CA SER A 41 0.57 -65.90 -8.81
C SER A 41 0.47 -64.62 -9.63
N LYS A 42 -0.64 -63.91 -9.47
CA LYS A 42 -0.83 -62.55 -9.96
C LYS A 42 0.10 -61.63 -9.17
N GLY A 43 1.35 -61.50 -9.61
CA GLY A 43 2.21 -60.39 -9.23
C GLY A 43 1.79 -59.17 -10.03
N ALA A 44 1.03 -58.27 -9.42
CA ALA A 44 0.80 -56.93 -9.97
C ALA A 44 2.16 -56.23 -10.06
N SER A 45 2.75 -56.19 -11.26
CA SER A 45 3.85 -55.30 -11.54
C SER A 45 3.34 -53.88 -11.40
N SER A 46 3.74 -53.21 -10.31
CA SER A 46 3.63 -51.76 -10.19
C SER A 46 4.53 -51.15 -11.26
N HIS A 47 4.00 -50.99 -12.47
CA HIS A 47 4.54 -49.99 -13.39
C HIS A 47 4.39 -48.66 -12.66
N ALA A 48 5.50 -48.16 -12.13
CA ALA A 48 5.65 -46.77 -11.75
C ALA A 48 5.37 -45.96 -13.01
N SER A 49 4.11 -45.57 -13.17
CA SER A 49 3.69 -44.61 -14.18
C SER A 49 4.50 -43.35 -13.88
N GLY A 50 5.23 -42.85 -14.88
CA GLY A 50 5.92 -41.58 -14.76
C GLY A 50 4.95 -40.48 -14.31
N PRO A 51 5.46 -39.35 -13.80
CA PRO A 51 4.63 -38.25 -13.33
C PRO A 51 3.62 -37.82 -14.41
N ASP A 52 2.37 -37.56 -14.00
CA ASP A 52 1.30 -37.10 -14.90
C ASP A 52 1.82 -35.91 -15.74
N PRO A 53 1.74 -35.96 -17.08
CA PRO A 53 2.17 -34.86 -17.94
C PRO A 53 1.59 -33.49 -17.54
N ASP A 54 0.38 -33.46 -16.99
CA ASP A 54 -0.25 -32.24 -16.49
C ASP A 54 0.46 -31.68 -15.25
N ASP A 55 0.92 -32.55 -14.35
CA ASP A 55 1.67 -32.20 -13.14
C ASP A 55 3.06 -31.69 -13.46
N VAL A 56 3.76 -32.32 -14.41
CA VAL A 56 5.05 -31.82 -14.91
C VAL A 56 4.90 -30.41 -15.49
N THR A 57 3.84 -30.19 -16.26
CA THR A 57 3.55 -28.87 -16.84
C THR A 57 3.19 -27.85 -15.76
N ASN A 58 2.40 -28.23 -14.75
CA ASN A 58 2.08 -27.36 -13.61
C ASN A 58 3.35 -26.95 -12.88
N TRP A 59 4.28 -27.87 -12.68
CA TRP A 59 5.54 -27.58 -12.01
C TRP A 59 6.46 -26.65 -12.80
N TYR A 60 6.46 -26.75 -14.13
CA TYR A 60 7.11 -25.77 -14.99
C TYR A 60 6.47 -24.38 -14.83
N ILE A 61 5.13 -24.31 -14.83
CA ILE A 61 4.39 -23.05 -14.62
C ILE A 61 4.76 -22.42 -13.26
N ILE A 62 4.90 -23.21 -12.18
CA ILE A 62 5.37 -22.71 -10.87
C ILE A 62 6.71 -22.01 -11.02
N LYS A 63 7.68 -22.69 -11.60
CA LYS A 63 9.04 -22.14 -11.75
C LYS A 63 9.01 -20.85 -12.55
N CYS A 64 8.28 -20.83 -13.66
CA CYS A 64 8.14 -19.64 -14.49
C CYS A 64 7.53 -18.47 -13.71
N LEU A 65 6.43 -18.69 -12.97
CA LEU A 65 5.79 -17.66 -12.17
C LEU A 65 6.69 -17.17 -11.03
N LEU A 66 7.34 -18.07 -10.31
CA LEU A 66 8.25 -17.71 -9.22
C LEU A 66 9.43 -16.89 -9.74
N TRP A 67 10.07 -17.31 -10.83
CA TRP A 67 11.15 -16.55 -11.44
C TRP A 67 10.68 -15.19 -11.97
N ALA A 68 9.49 -15.12 -12.57
CA ALA A 68 8.90 -13.86 -13.01
C ALA A 68 8.65 -12.91 -11.82
N TRP A 69 8.09 -13.41 -10.72
CA TRP A 69 7.87 -12.60 -9.51
C TRP A 69 9.19 -12.15 -8.89
N LEU A 70 10.19 -13.02 -8.80
CA LEU A 70 11.53 -12.68 -8.30
C LEU A 70 12.24 -11.67 -9.20
N ALA A 71 12.10 -11.77 -10.52
CA ALA A 71 12.67 -10.81 -11.47
C ALA A 71 12.00 -9.44 -11.33
N VAL A 72 10.67 -9.38 -11.23
CA VAL A 72 9.93 -8.13 -11.00
C VAL A 72 10.35 -7.52 -9.65
N ALA A 73 10.33 -8.30 -8.57
CA ALA A 73 10.75 -7.84 -7.24
C ALA A 73 12.21 -7.34 -7.26
N GLY A 74 13.14 -8.13 -7.82
CA GLY A 74 14.55 -7.78 -7.93
C GLY A 74 14.78 -6.48 -8.73
N SER A 75 14.09 -6.32 -9.86
CA SER A 75 14.20 -5.11 -10.68
C SER A 75 13.68 -3.86 -9.96
N THR A 76 12.56 -3.97 -9.23
CA THR A 76 12.02 -2.84 -8.44
C THR A 76 12.93 -2.48 -7.26
N ILE A 77 13.49 -3.48 -6.56
CA ILE A 77 14.46 -3.24 -5.48
C ILE A 77 15.72 -2.56 -6.02
N ALA A 78 16.27 -3.05 -7.14
CA ALA A 78 17.44 -2.44 -7.76
C ALA A 78 17.19 -0.99 -8.18
N TYR A 79 16.02 -0.71 -8.77
CA TYR A 79 15.60 0.65 -9.12
C TYR A 79 15.47 1.55 -7.89
N THR A 80 14.85 1.05 -6.81
CA THR A 80 14.68 1.78 -5.56
C THR A 80 16.01 2.06 -4.88
N MET A 81 16.92 1.08 -4.84
CA MET A 81 18.29 1.29 -4.36
C MET A 81 19.02 2.36 -5.17
N TYR A 82 18.93 2.30 -6.50
CA TYR A 82 19.50 3.31 -7.39
C TYR A 82 18.95 4.72 -7.07
N MET A 83 17.63 4.86 -6.93
CA MET A 83 16.99 6.14 -6.60
C MET A 83 17.40 6.65 -5.21
N HIS A 84 17.54 5.77 -4.22
CA HIS A 84 18.05 6.12 -2.90
C HIS A 84 19.50 6.62 -2.96
N SER A 85 20.37 5.93 -3.70
CA SER A 85 21.76 6.36 -3.91
C SER A 85 21.81 7.74 -4.59
N VAL A 86 21.01 7.98 -5.63
CA VAL A 86 20.95 9.28 -6.31
C VAL A 86 20.49 10.38 -5.35
N ARG A 87 19.43 10.15 -4.56
CA ARG A 87 18.94 11.12 -3.56
C ARG A 87 19.98 11.38 -2.48
N TYR A 88 20.66 10.36 -1.98
CA TYR A 88 21.72 10.49 -0.97
C TYR A 88 22.91 11.29 -1.49
N ILE A 89 23.44 10.95 -2.67
CA ILE A 89 24.53 11.68 -3.33
C ILE A 89 24.12 13.13 -3.54
N ARG A 90 22.89 13.38 -4.01
CA ARG A 90 22.36 14.73 -4.20
C ARG A 90 22.29 15.51 -2.88
N THR A 91 21.80 14.90 -1.80
CA THR A 91 21.78 15.54 -0.48
C THR A 91 23.19 15.95 -0.06
N VAL A 92 24.14 15.01 -0.04
CA VAL A 92 25.51 15.24 0.45
C VAL A 92 26.26 16.26 -0.41
N ALA A 93 26.16 16.16 -1.74
CA ALA A 93 26.83 17.08 -2.66
C ALA A 93 26.26 18.50 -2.62
N CYS A 94 25.02 18.67 -2.17
CA CYS A 94 24.35 19.97 -2.08
C CYS A 94 24.25 20.51 -0.65
N LEU A 95 24.86 19.86 0.35
CA LEU A 95 24.94 20.43 1.70
C LEU A 95 25.70 21.76 1.63
N ASN A 96 25.07 22.83 2.11
CA ASN A 96 25.58 24.20 2.10
C ASN A 96 25.92 24.84 0.74
N ASP A 97 25.72 24.14 -0.39
CA ASP A 97 25.86 24.74 -1.72
C ASP A 97 24.61 25.52 -2.12
N HIS A 98 24.79 26.77 -2.55
CA HIS A 98 23.74 27.63 -3.07
C HIS A 98 23.53 27.45 -4.59
N ASN A 99 24.51 26.87 -5.31
CA ASN A 99 24.53 26.81 -6.76
C ASN A 99 24.44 25.36 -7.29
N GLN A 100 23.29 24.74 -7.10
CA GLN A 100 23.06 23.31 -7.35
C GLN A 100 22.77 22.96 -8.83
N LYS A 101 23.46 23.61 -9.78
CA LYS A 101 23.18 23.50 -11.23
C LYS A 101 23.30 22.08 -11.78
N PHE A 102 24.21 21.28 -11.26
CA PHE A 102 24.42 19.89 -11.73
C PHE A 102 23.14 19.06 -11.60
N PHE A 103 22.49 19.11 -10.45
CA PHE A 103 21.28 18.32 -10.17
C PHE A 103 19.99 18.97 -10.69
N ALA A 104 20.04 20.19 -11.21
CA ALA A 104 18.90 20.86 -11.83
C ALA A 104 18.53 20.26 -13.20
N ARG A 105 19.51 19.67 -13.91
CA ARG A 105 19.29 19.04 -15.21
C ARG A 105 18.86 17.59 -15.05
N PRO A 106 17.81 17.13 -15.76
CA PRO A 106 17.41 15.73 -15.72
C PRO A 106 18.34 14.88 -16.57
N VAL A 107 18.46 13.60 -16.22
CA VAL A 107 19.03 12.60 -17.14
C VAL A 107 18.01 12.35 -18.25
N GLY A 108 18.40 12.56 -19.52
CA GLY A 108 17.48 12.70 -20.65
C GLY A 108 16.43 11.57 -20.78
N TRP A 109 16.87 10.30 -20.75
CA TRP A 109 15.97 9.15 -20.85
C TRP A 109 15.06 8.99 -19.62
N GLN A 110 15.55 9.34 -18.41
CA GLN A 110 14.76 9.26 -17.18
C GLN A 110 13.63 10.29 -17.17
N GLY A 111 13.89 11.50 -17.66
CA GLY A 111 12.87 12.54 -17.80
C GLY A 111 11.73 12.11 -18.72
N ALA A 112 12.06 11.49 -19.86
CA ALA A 112 11.07 10.94 -20.78
C ALA A 112 10.27 9.78 -20.15
N LEU A 113 10.96 8.86 -19.47
CA LEU A 113 10.33 7.71 -18.80
C LEU A 113 9.34 8.17 -17.71
N LYS A 114 9.74 9.10 -16.84
CA LYS A 114 8.87 9.68 -15.82
C LYS A 114 7.62 10.33 -16.42
N LYS A 115 7.81 11.18 -17.43
CA LYS A 115 6.73 11.93 -18.10
C LYS A 115 5.67 11.07 -18.77
N HIS A 116 6.11 9.98 -19.41
CA HIS A 116 5.27 9.17 -20.31
C HIS A 116 4.81 7.84 -19.72
N ILE A 117 5.49 7.31 -18.70
CA ILE A 117 5.20 6.00 -18.11
C ILE A 117 4.88 6.11 -16.62
N PHE A 118 5.78 6.63 -15.78
CA PHE A 118 5.60 6.59 -14.31
C PHE A 118 4.52 7.56 -13.81
N ASP A 119 4.64 8.85 -14.12
CA ASP A 119 3.72 9.88 -13.62
C ASP A 119 2.55 10.12 -14.58
N ALA A 120 2.49 9.36 -15.68
CA ALA A 120 1.50 9.54 -16.72
C ALA A 120 0.14 8.91 -16.32
N PRO A 121 -0.94 9.69 -16.31
CA PRO A 121 -2.29 9.16 -16.18
C PRO A 121 -2.64 8.33 -17.42
N LEU A 122 -3.53 7.35 -17.24
CA LEU A 122 -4.01 6.51 -18.35
C LEU A 122 -4.71 7.36 -19.41
N PHE A 123 -5.64 8.24 -18.99
CA PHE A 123 -6.39 9.11 -19.88
C PHE A 123 -6.27 10.59 -19.48
N ARG A 124 -5.77 11.42 -20.41
CA ARG A 124 -5.61 12.89 -20.30
C ARG A 124 -4.89 13.33 -19.02
N THR A 125 -5.64 13.73 -18.00
CA THR A 125 -5.14 14.23 -16.71
C THR A 125 -5.63 13.41 -15.53
N ARG A 126 -6.50 12.41 -15.75
CA ARG A 126 -7.25 11.75 -14.68
C ARG A 126 -6.50 10.54 -14.16
N HIS A 127 -6.21 10.56 -12.86
CA HIS A 127 -5.69 9.40 -12.12
C HIS A 127 -6.44 9.25 -10.80
N HIS A 128 -6.43 10.30 -9.98
CA HIS A 128 -6.95 10.23 -8.61
C HIS A 128 -8.39 10.77 -8.46
N ARG A 129 -8.95 11.39 -9.50
CA ARG A 129 -10.38 11.72 -9.52
C ARG A 129 -11.22 10.46 -9.77
N GLU A 130 -12.07 10.12 -8.80
CA GLU A 130 -12.99 8.97 -8.87
C GLU A 130 -13.84 8.97 -10.15
N PHE A 131 -13.95 7.79 -10.78
CA PHE A 131 -14.78 7.57 -11.96
C PHE A 131 -16.26 7.49 -11.58
N ARG A 132 -17.11 8.23 -12.30
CA ARG A 132 -18.58 8.21 -12.14
C ARG A 132 -19.20 7.56 -13.38
N LEU A 133 -19.91 6.44 -13.19
CA LEU A 133 -20.64 5.77 -14.27
C LEU A 133 -22.03 6.39 -14.49
N SER A 134 -22.67 6.91 -13.44
CA SER A 134 -23.96 7.62 -13.49
C SER A 134 -24.15 8.51 -12.26
N SER A 135 -25.20 9.34 -12.24
CA SER A 135 -25.55 10.18 -11.06
C SER A 135 -25.91 9.36 -9.81
N ALA A 136 -26.32 8.10 -10.00
CA ALA A 136 -26.60 7.14 -8.93
C ALA A 136 -25.37 6.30 -8.54
N ILE A 137 -24.46 6.01 -9.49
CA ILE A 137 -23.23 5.24 -9.26
C ILE A 137 -22.05 6.22 -9.22
N ASN A 138 -21.96 6.92 -8.09
CA ASN A 138 -21.08 8.07 -7.90
C ASN A 138 -19.60 7.72 -7.69
N ASN A 139 -19.22 6.43 -7.57
CA ASN A 139 -17.88 6.08 -7.16
C ASN A 139 -17.41 4.68 -7.59
N VAL A 140 -16.74 4.59 -8.75
CA VAL A 140 -16.27 3.33 -9.37
C VAL A 140 -14.78 3.06 -9.06
N GLY A 141 -14.11 4.01 -8.39
CA GLY A 141 -12.70 3.95 -8.01
C GLY A 141 -11.81 4.91 -8.80
N THR A 142 -10.51 4.92 -8.47
CA THR A 142 -9.45 5.68 -9.16
C THR A 142 -9.00 4.96 -10.43
N LEU A 143 -8.55 5.72 -11.43
CA LEU A 143 -8.00 5.14 -12.67
C LEU A 143 -6.52 4.83 -12.47
N PRO A 144 -6.04 3.63 -12.80
CA PRO A 144 -4.63 3.29 -12.67
C PRO A 144 -3.75 4.21 -13.53
N SER A 145 -2.49 4.41 -13.13
CA SER A 145 -1.46 5.05 -13.94
C SER A 145 -1.15 4.18 -15.16
N ARG A 146 -0.37 4.70 -16.11
CA ARG A 146 0.04 3.89 -17.28
C ARG A 146 0.90 2.71 -16.87
N LEU A 147 1.86 2.92 -15.96
CA LEU A 147 2.69 1.83 -15.45
C LEU A 147 1.83 0.75 -14.78
N GLU A 148 0.92 1.15 -13.90
CA GLU A 148 0.00 0.20 -13.23
C GLU A 148 -0.87 -0.54 -14.24
N THR A 149 -1.38 0.15 -15.26
CA THR A 149 -2.20 -0.45 -16.32
C THR A 149 -1.40 -1.45 -17.14
N ILE A 150 -0.19 -1.10 -17.55
CA ILE A 150 0.72 -2.00 -18.29
C ILE A 150 0.99 -3.24 -17.43
N TRP A 151 1.30 -3.05 -16.14
CA TRP A 151 1.53 -4.15 -15.22
C TRP A 151 0.30 -5.05 -15.09
N ILE A 152 -0.89 -4.49 -14.84
CA ILE A 152 -2.14 -5.23 -14.71
C ILE A 152 -2.44 -6.02 -15.99
N LEU A 153 -2.38 -5.38 -17.16
CA LEU A 153 -2.67 -6.04 -18.44
C LEU A 153 -1.66 -7.15 -18.73
N SER A 154 -0.37 -6.92 -18.46
CA SER A 154 0.66 -7.93 -18.64
C SER A 154 0.46 -9.12 -17.71
N TYR A 155 0.10 -8.87 -16.45
CA TYR A 155 -0.14 -9.93 -15.47
C TYR A 155 -1.37 -10.75 -15.83
N VAL A 156 -2.49 -10.09 -16.18
CA VAL A 156 -3.71 -10.78 -16.64
C VAL A 156 -3.43 -11.61 -17.89
N ALA A 157 -2.69 -11.06 -18.86
CA ALA A 157 -2.33 -11.78 -20.08
C ALA A 157 -1.47 -13.01 -19.77
N VAL A 158 -0.47 -12.89 -18.89
CA VAL A 158 0.36 -14.02 -18.44
C VAL A 158 -0.47 -15.06 -17.69
N SER A 159 -1.36 -14.64 -16.77
CA SER A 159 -2.25 -15.56 -16.06
C SER A 159 -3.12 -16.34 -17.05
N VAL A 160 -3.81 -15.66 -17.96
CA VAL A 160 -4.65 -16.31 -18.98
C VAL A 160 -3.82 -17.25 -19.86
N ALA A 161 -2.66 -16.80 -20.34
CA ALA A 161 -1.77 -17.61 -21.18
C ALA A 161 -1.36 -18.90 -20.45
N LEU A 162 -0.93 -18.82 -19.20
CA LEU A 162 -0.51 -19.98 -18.41
C LEU A 162 -1.68 -20.92 -18.08
N THR A 163 -2.90 -20.39 -17.92
CA THR A 163 -4.11 -21.21 -17.74
C THR A 163 -4.48 -21.99 -19.00
N VAL A 164 -4.34 -21.39 -20.19
CA VAL A 164 -4.75 -22.03 -21.46
C VAL A 164 -3.63 -22.81 -22.15
N MET A 165 -2.38 -22.58 -21.76
CA MET A 165 -1.22 -23.21 -22.38
C MET A 165 -1.27 -24.74 -22.23
N ASN A 166 -0.91 -25.42 -23.31
CA ASN A 166 -0.87 -26.89 -23.41
C ASN A 166 -2.22 -27.59 -23.18
N ILE A 167 -3.35 -26.87 -23.22
CA ILE A 167 -4.68 -27.49 -23.28
C ILE A 167 -4.94 -28.01 -24.70
N LYS A 168 -5.31 -29.29 -24.80
CA LYS A 168 -5.61 -29.94 -26.07
C LYS A 168 -7.09 -29.79 -26.41
N TRP A 169 -7.45 -28.65 -27.00
CA TRP A 169 -8.84 -28.29 -27.35
C TRP A 169 -9.52 -29.23 -28.35
N GLY A 170 -8.75 -30.00 -29.13
CA GLY A 170 -9.29 -31.00 -30.07
C GLY A 170 -9.77 -32.30 -29.42
N LEU A 171 -9.64 -32.44 -28.08
CA LEU A 171 -10.17 -33.59 -27.36
C LEU A 171 -11.67 -33.40 -27.05
N GLY A 172 -12.38 -34.50 -26.78
CA GLY A 172 -13.79 -34.42 -26.36
C GLY A 172 -13.97 -33.62 -25.06
N THR A 173 -15.17 -33.03 -24.89
CA THR A 173 -15.52 -32.08 -23.80
C THR A 173 -15.00 -32.50 -22.43
N VAL A 174 -15.17 -33.76 -22.05
CA VAL A 174 -14.71 -34.31 -20.78
C VAL A 174 -13.22 -34.11 -20.56
N LYS A 175 -12.39 -34.49 -21.54
CA LYS A 175 -10.92 -34.42 -21.41
C LYS A 175 -10.42 -32.97 -21.38
N VAL A 176 -11.11 -32.07 -22.10
CA VAL A 176 -10.82 -30.63 -22.06
C VAL A 176 -11.16 -30.08 -20.67
N CYS A 177 -12.33 -30.40 -20.12
CA CYS A 177 -12.71 -30.00 -18.77
C CYS A 177 -11.73 -30.50 -17.72
N GLU A 178 -11.30 -31.76 -17.78
CA GLU A 178 -10.30 -32.34 -16.86
C GLU A 178 -8.99 -31.53 -16.85
N GLN A 179 -8.51 -31.10 -18.03
CA GLN A 179 -7.31 -30.24 -18.14
C GLN A 179 -7.56 -28.83 -17.59
N VAL A 180 -8.71 -28.23 -17.93
CA VAL A 180 -9.09 -26.89 -17.45
C VAL A 180 -9.16 -26.87 -15.92
N ILE A 181 -9.80 -27.87 -15.30
CA ILE A 181 -9.92 -28.00 -13.84
C ILE A 181 -8.54 -27.98 -13.18
N LYS A 182 -7.60 -28.81 -13.68
CA LYS A 182 -6.24 -28.87 -13.15
C LYS A 182 -5.52 -27.51 -13.27
N ARG A 183 -5.62 -26.84 -14.42
CA ARG A 183 -4.92 -25.56 -14.68
C ARG A 183 -5.47 -24.41 -13.86
N THR A 184 -6.79 -24.23 -13.86
CA THR A 184 -7.44 -23.10 -13.16
C THR A 184 -7.33 -23.24 -11.64
N GLY A 185 -7.50 -24.46 -11.11
CA GLY A 185 -7.34 -24.72 -9.68
C GLY A 185 -5.90 -24.46 -9.21
N PHE A 186 -4.92 -24.89 -10.01
CA PHE A 186 -3.51 -24.66 -9.71
C PHE A 186 -3.12 -23.18 -9.76
N MET A 187 -3.53 -22.47 -10.82
CA MET A 187 -3.26 -21.03 -10.97
C MET A 187 -3.91 -20.20 -9.85
N ALA A 188 -5.14 -20.54 -9.44
CA ALA A 188 -5.82 -19.87 -8.34
C ALA A 188 -5.01 -19.95 -7.04
N ILE A 189 -4.52 -21.14 -6.68
CA ILE A 189 -3.72 -21.37 -5.46
C ILE A 189 -2.40 -20.61 -5.52
N MET A 190 -1.71 -20.60 -6.67
CA MET A 190 -0.47 -19.86 -6.84
C MET A 190 -0.68 -18.36 -6.66
N ASN A 191 -1.69 -17.80 -7.32
CA ASN A 191 -2.02 -16.37 -7.24
C ASN A 191 -2.46 -15.93 -5.82
N MET A 192 -2.88 -16.86 -4.96
CA MET A 192 -3.17 -16.56 -3.55
C MET A 192 -1.92 -16.12 -2.76
N ILE A 193 -0.70 -16.55 -3.13
CA ILE A 193 0.53 -16.15 -2.43
C ILE A 193 0.71 -14.62 -2.47
N PRO A 194 0.85 -13.97 -3.64
CA PRO A 194 0.97 -12.52 -3.70
C PRO A 194 -0.31 -11.82 -3.24
N LEU A 195 -1.51 -12.41 -3.45
CA LEU A 195 -2.79 -11.84 -3.02
C LEU A 195 -2.82 -11.52 -1.53
N PHE A 196 -2.39 -12.46 -0.68
CA PHE A 196 -2.38 -12.27 0.77
C PHE A 196 -1.16 -11.48 1.25
N LEU A 197 0.00 -11.65 0.59
CA LEU A 197 1.24 -10.97 0.98
C LEU A 197 1.13 -9.45 0.86
N ILE A 198 0.62 -8.94 -0.26
CA ILE A 198 0.56 -7.50 -0.52
C ILE A 198 -0.62 -6.80 0.18
N ALA A 199 -1.58 -7.57 0.70
CA ALA A 199 -2.71 -7.05 1.48
C ALA A 199 -2.28 -6.57 2.89
N GLY A 200 -1.12 -7.01 3.38
CA GLY A 200 -0.64 -6.69 4.71
C GLY A 200 -0.17 -5.25 4.85
N ARG A 201 -0.57 -4.57 5.93
CA ARG A 201 -0.11 -3.20 6.23
C ARG A 201 1.36 -3.18 6.68
N ASN A 202 1.76 -4.24 7.37
CA ASN A 202 3.12 -4.40 7.91
C ASN A 202 3.98 -5.24 6.97
N ASN A 203 4.03 -4.83 5.70
CA ASN A 203 4.75 -5.55 4.67
C ASN A 203 6.15 -4.94 4.46
N PRO A 204 7.25 -5.66 4.76
CA PRO A 204 8.60 -5.16 4.54
C PRO A 204 8.92 -4.88 3.06
N LEU A 205 8.16 -5.47 2.13
CA LEU A 205 8.31 -5.22 0.69
C LEU A 205 7.99 -3.77 0.32
N ILE A 206 7.15 -3.06 1.08
CA ILE A 206 6.87 -1.64 0.85
C ILE A 206 8.18 -0.84 0.94
N GLY A 207 8.95 -1.03 2.02
CA GLY A 207 10.23 -0.34 2.20
C GLY A 207 11.33 -0.81 1.23
N LEU A 208 11.34 -2.09 0.85
CA LEU A 208 12.34 -2.63 -0.07
C LEU A 208 12.11 -2.22 -1.53
N THR A 209 10.86 -2.24 -1.97
CA THR A 209 10.50 -1.93 -3.36
C THR A 209 10.18 -0.46 -3.58
N GLY A 210 9.90 0.31 -2.53
CA GLY A 210 9.45 1.70 -2.64
C GLY A 210 8.05 1.85 -3.23
N ILE A 211 7.28 0.75 -3.33
CA ILE A 211 5.91 0.75 -3.83
C ILE A 211 4.95 1.01 -2.67
N SER A 212 4.08 2.02 -2.83
CA SER A 212 3.14 2.42 -1.79
C SER A 212 2.10 1.33 -1.48
N PHE A 213 1.56 1.37 -0.26
CA PHE A 213 0.48 0.46 0.15
C PHE A 213 -0.76 0.59 -0.75
N ASP A 214 -1.03 1.79 -1.29
CA ASP A 214 -2.13 2.02 -2.22
C ASP A 214 -1.98 1.27 -3.53
N THR A 215 -0.76 1.27 -4.08
CA THR A 215 -0.43 0.51 -5.28
C THR A 215 -0.55 -1.00 -5.00
N TYR A 216 -0.09 -1.47 -3.84
CA TYR A 216 -0.28 -2.86 -3.42
C TYR A 216 -1.75 -3.23 -3.25
N ASN A 217 -2.58 -2.35 -2.70
CA ASN A 217 -4.03 -2.56 -2.62
C ASN A 217 -4.69 -2.58 -4.00
N LEU A 218 -4.22 -1.78 -4.95
CA LEU A 218 -4.67 -1.85 -6.34
C LEU A 218 -4.38 -3.24 -6.92
N ILE A 219 -3.16 -3.73 -6.74
CA ILE A 219 -2.75 -5.06 -7.20
C ILE A 219 -3.55 -6.15 -6.49
N HIS A 220 -3.77 -6.06 -5.17
CA HIS A 220 -4.59 -7.00 -4.40
C HIS A 220 -6.00 -7.14 -4.98
N ARG A 221 -6.64 -6.02 -5.34
CA ARG A 221 -7.97 -6.05 -5.97
C ARG A 221 -7.96 -6.78 -7.31
N TRP A 222 -6.91 -6.64 -8.12
CA TRP A 222 -6.81 -7.33 -9.41
C TRP A 222 -6.48 -8.81 -9.26
N LEU A 223 -5.53 -9.16 -8.39
CA LEU A 223 -5.25 -10.56 -8.05
C LEU A 223 -6.48 -11.26 -7.48
N GLY A 224 -7.26 -10.58 -6.63
CA GLY A 224 -8.48 -11.15 -6.05
C GLY A 224 -9.53 -11.47 -7.12
N ARG A 225 -9.64 -10.63 -8.17
CA ARG A 225 -10.51 -10.90 -9.32
C ARG A 225 -10.01 -12.08 -10.13
N ILE A 226 -8.71 -12.17 -10.38
CA ILE A 226 -8.09 -13.29 -11.13
C ILE A 226 -8.36 -14.60 -10.38
N VAL A 227 -8.04 -14.67 -9.09
CA VAL A 227 -8.26 -15.87 -8.25
C VAL A 227 -9.75 -16.24 -8.21
N ALA A 228 -10.65 -15.27 -8.04
CA ALA A 228 -12.09 -15.55 -8.01
C ALA A 228 -12.60 -16.09 -9.36
N VAL A 229 -12.15 -15.51 -10.48
CA VAL A 229 -12.52 -15.99 -11.83
C VAL A 229 -11.94 -17.38 -12.09
N GLU A 230 -10.67 -17.62 -11.74
CA GLU A 230 -10.03 -18.94 -11.86
C GLU A 230 -10.78 -20.00 -11.02
N ALA A 231 -11.19 -19.66 -9.80
CA ALA A 231 -11.99 -20.55 -8.94
C ALA A 231 -13.39 -20.83 -9.50
N ILE A 232 -14.05 -19.83 -10.08
CA ILE A 232 -15.36 -20.00 -10.74
C ILE A 232 -15.23 -20.90 -11.97
N VAL A 233 -14.21 -20.67 -12.82
CA VAL A 233 -13.97 -21.51 -14.00
C VAL A 233 -13.61 -22.94 -13.59
N HIS A 234 -12.83 -23.12 -12.53
CA HIS A 234 -12.53 -24.44 -11.95
C HIS A 234 -13.81 -25.19 -11.55
N GLY A 235 -14.67 -24.56 -10.74
CA GLY A 235 -15.94 -25.16 -10.31
C GLY A 235 -16.90 -25.42 -11.48
N ALA A 236 -17.00 -24.48 -12.42
CA ALA A 236 -17.85 -24.61 -13.60
C ALA A 236 -17.38 -25.75 -14.53
N ALA A 237 -16.08 -25.86 -14.78
CA ALA A 237 -15.52 -26.93 -15.63
C ALA A 237 -15.80 -28.31 -15.02
N TRP A 238 -15.64 -28.46 -13.70
CA TRP A 238 -16.02 -29.68 -12.98
C TRP A 238 -17.50 -29.99 -13.10
N MET A 239 -18.37 -28.98 -12.93
CA MET A 239 -19.81 -29.15 -13.05
C MET A 239 -20.23 -29.58 -14.46
N ILE A 240 -19.68 -28.94 -15.51
CA ILE A 240 -19.94 -29.29 -16.91
C ILE A 240 -19.53 -30.74 -17.19
N GLU A 241 -18.33 -31.14 -16.79
CA GLU A 241 -17.83 -32.51 -16.96
C GLU A 241 -18.77 -33.53 -16.29
N LYS A 242 -19.21 -33.23 -15.07
CA LYS A 242 -20.06 -34.13 -14.29
C LYS A 242 -21.47 -34.26 -14.86
N VAL A 243 -22.06 -33.15 -15.30
CA VAL A 243 -23.37 -33.13 -15.97
C VAL A 243 -23.30 -33.90 -17.30
N TYR A 244 -22.20 -33.76 -18.05
CA TYR A 244 -22.01 -34.50 -19.30
C TYR A 244 -21.93 -36.02 -19.06
N LYS A 245 -21.26 -36.47 -17.98
CA LYS A 245 -21.11 -37.89 -17.65
C LYS A 245 -22.37 -38.53 -17.05
N GLY A 246 -23.19 -37.79 -16.29
CA GLY A 246 -24.28 -38.39 -15.50
C GLY A 246 -25.44 -37.47 -15.12
N GLY A 247 -25.56 -36.31 -15.76
CA GLY A 247 -26.63 -35.34 -15.54
C GLY A 247 -26.57 -34.63 -14.17
N TRP A 248 -27.58 -33.79 -13.91
CA TRP A 248 -27.67 -32.99 -12.68
C TRP A 248 -27.83 -33.84 -11.40
N ALA A 249 -28.44 -35.02 -11.49
CA ALA A 249 -28.55 -35.94 -10.36
C ALA A 249 -27.18 -36.42 -9.87
N ALA A 250 -26.20 -36.58 -10.79
CA ALA A 250 -24.84 -36.96 -10.43
C ALA A 250 -24.09 -35.85 -9.69
N VAL A 251 -24.35 -34.58 -10.01
CA VAL A 251 -23.79 -33.41 -9.29
C VAL A 251 -24.29 -33.41 -7.85
N ALA A 252 -25.62 -33.45 -7.66
CA ALA A 252 -26.24 -33.44 -6.34
C ALA A 252 -25.80 -34.61 -5.46
N LYS A 253 -25.64 -35.81 -6.05
CA LYS A 253 -25.09 -36.97 -5.35
C LYS A 253 -23.63 -36.74 -4.94
N SER A 254 -22.81 -36.19 -5.83
CA SER A 254 -21.39 -35.95 -5.57
C SER A 254 -21.16 -34.94 -4.44
N GLU A 255 -21.96 -33.87 -4.39
CA GLU A 255 -21.89 -32.85 -3.33
C GLU A 255 -22.35 -33.39 -1.97
N LYS A 256 -23.34 -34.29 -1.93
CA LYS A 256 -23.82 -34.89 -0.67
C LYS A 256 -22.88 -35.96 -0.12
N THR A 257 -22.22 -36.72 -0.98
CA THR A 257 -21.43 -37.89 -0.56
C THR A 257 -19.95 -37.59 -0.40
N SER A 258 -19.39 -36.61 -1.13
CA SER A 258 -17.95 -36.35 -1.13
C SER A 258 -17.59 -35.07 -0.39
N SER A 259 -16.88 -35.21 0.74
CA SER A 259 -16.31 -34.08 1.48
C SER A 259 -15.39 -33.22 0.61
N PHE A 260 -14.61 -33.86 -0.28
CA PHE A 260 -13.74 -33.18 -1.24
C PHE A 260 -14.53 -32.23 -2.15
N ILE A 261 -15.66 -32.68 -2.71
CA ILE A 261 -16.47 -31.84 -3.60
C ILE A 261 -17.22 -30.76 -2.83
N LEU A 262 -17.86 -31.12 -1.72
CA LEU A 262 -18.62 -30.16 -0.91
C LEU A 262 -17.74 -28.98 -0.44
N SER A 263 -16.55 -29.28 0.08
CA SER A 263 -15.61 -28.26 0.53
C SER A 263 -15.11 -27.37 -0.61
N GLY A 264 -14.88 -27.94 -1.80
CA GLY A 264 -14.56 -27.20 -3.02
C GLY A 264 -15.70 -26.27 -3.47
N THR A 265 -16.95 -26.76 -3.45
CA THR A 265 -18.14 -25.95 -3.74
C THR A 265 -18.30 -24.80 -2.75
N ILE A 266 -18.11 -25.05 -1.45
CA ILE A 266 -18.16 -24.00 -0.40
C ILE A 266 -17.11 -22.91 -0.69
N ALA A 267 -15.87 -23.31 -1.01
CA ALA A 267 -14.80 -22.36 -1.34
C ALA A 267 -15.13 -21.54 -2.60
N ALA A 268 -15.62 -22.18 -3.67
CA ALA A 268 -16.02 -21.49 -4.90
C ALA A 268 -17.16 -20.49 -4.66
N CYS A 269 -18.17 -20.87 -3.87
CA CYS A 269 -19.24 -19.97 -3.44
C CYS A 269 -18.71 -18.78 -2.62
N ALA A 270 -17.76 -19.00 -1.72
CA ALA A 270 -17.14 -17.93 -0.94
C ALA A 270 -16.35 -16.95 -1.82
N PHE A 271 -15.56 -17.43 -2.79
CA PHE A 271 -14.88 -16.57 -3.77
C PHE A 271 -15.86 -15.78 -4.65
N THR A 272 -16.95 -16.43 -5.05
CA THR A 272 -18.02 -15.78 -5.83
C THR A 272 -18.69 -14.67 -5.01
N ALA A 273 -19.02 -14.93 -3.75
CA ALA A 273 -19.58 -13.93 -2.84
C ALA A 273 -18.61 -12.75 -2.63
N ILE A 274 -17.30 -13.03 -2.47
CA ILE A 274 -16.25 -12.01 -2.43
C ILE A 274 -16.29 -11.12 -3.69
N LEU A 275 -16.35 -11.71 -4.87
CA LEU A 275 -16.34 -10.98 -6.13
C LEU A 275 -17.54 -10.01 -6.24
N PHE A 276 -18.73 -10.44 -5.80
CA PHE A 276 -19.94 -9.62 -5.86
C PHE A 276 -20.04 -8.53 -4.78
N GLN A 277 -19.46 -8.72 -3.59
CA GLN A 277 -19.46 -7.69 -2.54
C GLN A 277 -18.35 -6.64 -2.71
N SER A 278 -17.28 -6.95 -3.43
CA SER A 278 -16.10 -6.10 -3.60
C SER A 278 -16.18 -4.93 -4.61
N PRO A 279 -17.27 -4.69 -5.38
CA PRO A 279 -17.40 -3.47 -6.18
C PRO A 279 -17.32 -2.19 -5.33
N SER A 280 -16.73 -1.15 -5.92
CA SER A 280 -16.45 0.13 -5.25
C SER A 280 -17.70 0.78 -4.64
N ALA A 281 -18.85 0.67 -5.30
CA ALA A 281 -20.11 1.23 -4.82
C ALA A 281 -20.56 0.62 -3.48
N ILE A 282 -20.46 -0.70 -3.34
CA ILE A 282 -20.85 -1.41 -2.11
C ILE A 282 -19.84 -1.11 -1.00
N ARG A 283 -18.54 -1.19 -1.31
CA ARG A 283 -17.47 -0.91 -0.36
C ARG A 283 -17.56 0.49 0.25
N HIS A 284 -17.85 1.52 -0.54
CA HIS A 284 -17.92 2.88 -0.02
C HIS A 284 -19.22 3.17 0.74
N ALA A 285 -20.32 2.50 0.40
CA ALA A 285 -21.59 2.64 1.12
C ALA A 285 -21.55 1.99 2.52
N PHE A 286 -20.93 0.80 2.63
CA PHE A 286 -20.92 0.00 3.85
C PHE A 286 -19.52 -0.51 4.21
N TYR A 287 -18.52 0.38 4.28
CA TYR A 287 -17.10 0.01 4.41
C TYR A 287 -16.81 -0.95 5.58
N GLU A 288 -17.34 -0.66 6.77
CA GLU A 288 -17.09 -1.49 7.97
C GLU A 288 -17.66 -2.91 7.79
N VAL A 289 -18.90 -3.02 7.30
CA VAL A 289 -19.55 -4.31 7.04
C VAL A 289 -18.82 -5.08 5.96
N PHE A 290 -18.50 -4.41 4.84
CA PHE A 290 -17.73 -4.97 3.73
C PHE A 290 -16.41 -5.56 4.22
N LEU A 291 -15.62 -4.83 5.00
CA LEU A 291 -14.28 -5.26 5.40
C LEU A 291 -14.32 -6.52 6.27
N HIS A 292 -15.23 -6.57 7.25
CA HIS A 292 -15.37 -7.73 8.14
C HIS A 292 -15.96 -8.94 7.42
N PHE A 293 -17.00 -8.73 6.59
CA PHE A 293 -17.62 -9.81 5.83
C PHE A 293 -16.67 -10.39 4.78
N HIS A 294 -15.86 -9.56 4.12
CA HIS A 294 -14.80 -10.01 3.21
C HIS A 294 -13.73 -10.85 3.91
N GLN A 295 -13.30 -10.48 5.11
CA GLN A 295 -12.36 -11.27 5.90
C GLN A 295 -12.96 -12.62 6.34
N ALA A 296 -14.24 -12.64 6.73
CA ALA A 296 -14.94 -13.88 7.08
C ALA A 296 -15.08 -14.83 5.89
N LEU A 297 -15.43 -14.30 4.70
CA LEU A 297 -15.50 -15.10 3.47
C LEU A 297 -14.13 -15.59 3.02
N ALA A 298 -13.06 -14.80 3.21
CA ALA A 298 -11.70 -15.24 2.92
C ALA A 298 -11.28 -16.39 3.85
N ALA A 299 -11.64 -16.33 5.15
CA ALA A 299 -11.42 -17.43 6.09
C ALA A 299 -12.19 -18.70 5.67
N LEU A 300 -13.45 -18.54 5.26
CA LEU A 300 -14.28 -19.64 4.77
C LEU A 300 -13.70 -20.28 3.51
N ALA A 301 -13.23 -19.47 2.56
CA ALA A 301 -12.58 -19.95 1.34
C ALA A 301 -11.29 -20.74 1.64
N ILE A 302 -10.42 -20.22 2.53
CA ILE A 302 -9.20 -20.93 2.94
C ILE A 302 -9.54 -22.23 3.69
N GLY A 303 -10.52 -22.20 4.60
CA GLY A 303 -10.96 -23.39 5.34
C GLY A 303 -11.54 -24.47 4.41
N GLY A 304 -12.35 -24.06 3.43
CA GLY A 304 -12.85 -24.96 2.39
C GLY A 304 -11.73 -25.54 1.52
N LEU A 305 -10.78 -24.71 1.08
CA LEU A 305 -9.61 -25.16 0.32
C LEU A 305 -8.72 -26.12 1.12
N TRP A 306 -8.56 -25.92 2.42
CA TRP A 306 -7.75 -26.80 3.27
C TRP A 306 -8.26 -28.25 3.28
N VAL A 307 -9.59 -28.41 3.36
CA VAL A 307 -10.25 -29.73 3.29
C VAL A 307 -10.26 -30.25 1.85
N HIS A 308 -10.55 -29.38 0.87
CA HIS A 308 -10.55 -29.73 -0.54
C HIS A 308 -9.18 -30.27 -1.00
N LEU A 309 -8.07 -29.73 -0.49
CA LEU A 309 -6.73 -30.13 -0.90
C LEU A 309 -6.12 -31.26 -0.06
N GLU A 310 -6.92 -32.01 0.71
CA GLU A 310 -6.41 -33.06 1.61
C GLU A 310 -5.56 -34.12 0.87
N LYS A 311 -5.93 -34.46 -0.36
CA LYS A 311 -5.21 -35.44 -1.21
C LYS A 311 -4.04 -34.84 -2.00
N PHE A 312 -3.85 -33.52 -1.95
CA PHE A 312 -2.92 -32.77 -2.78
C PHE A 312 -1.87 -32.06 -1.90
N GLN A 313 -0.87 -32.84 -1.45
CA GLN A 313 0.10 -32.39 -0.42
C GLN A 313 0.83 -31.10 -0.81
N HIS A 314 1.41 -31.02 -2.01
CA HIS A 314 2.15 -29.84 -2.48
C HIS A 314 1.28 -28.57 -2.50
N GLN A 315 0.03 -28.67 -2.96
CA GLN A 315 -0.92 -27.57 -3.01
C GLN A 315 -1.32 -27.13 -1.59
N ARG A 316 -1.45 -28.09 -0.67
CA ARG A 316 -1.74 -27.83 0.75
C ARG A 316 -0.60 -27.10 1.45
N GLU A 317 0.66 -27.41 1.11
CA GLU A 317 1.83 -26.67 1.60
C GLU A 317 1.82 -25.20 1.16
N ILE A 318 1.37 -24.91 -0.07
CA ILE A 318 1.21 -23.53 -0.55
C ILE A 318 0.15 -22.80 0.29
N ILE A 319 -1.01 -23.42 0.54
CA ILE A 319 -2.06 -22.84 1.39
C ILE A 319 -1.56 -22.64 2.84
N MET A 320 -0.74 -23.55 3.36
CA MET A 320 -0.09 -23.36 4.66
C MET A 320 0.81 -22.11 4.67
N GLY A 321 1.55 -21.86 3.60
CA GLY A 321 2.31 -20.62 3.41
C GLY A 321 1.43 -19.37 3.39
N VAL A 322 0.31 -19.40 2.67
CA VAL A 322 -0.68 -18.31 2.63
C VAL A 322 -1.26 -18.04 4.02
N LEU A 323 -1.63 -19.09 4.75
CA LEU A 323 -2.14 -18.99 6.12
C LEU A 323 -1.08 -18.41 7.06
N ALA A 324 0.18 -18.85 6.94
CA ALA A 324 1.28 -18.34 7.73
C ALA A 324 1.51 -16.84 7.50
N ILE A 325 1.46 -16.37 6.24
CA ILE A 325 1.55 -14.95 5.90
C ILE A 325 0.40 -14.16 6.55
N TRP A 326 -0.83 -14.66 6.43
CA TRP A 326 -2.00 -13.96 6.95
C TRP A 326 -2.00 -13.88 8.48
N CYS A 327 -1.71 -15.00 9.16
CA CYS A 327 -1.60 -15.05 10.62
C CYS A 327 -0.44 -14.19 11.14
N ALA A 328 0.74 -14.26 10.51
CA ALA A 328 1.89 -13.46 10.91
C ALA A 328 1.59 -11.95 10.85
N GLU A 329 0.92 -11.50 9.80
CA GLU A 329 0.50 -10.09 9.65
C GLU A 329 -0.37 -9.63 10.83
N ARG A 330 -1.35 -10.45 11.24
CA ARG A 330 -2.27 -10.15 12.35
C ARG A 330 -1.58 -10.20 13.71
N VAL A 331 -0.68 -11.16 13.92
CA VAL A 331 0.11 -11.25 15.16
C VAL A 331 1.04 -10.05 15.29
N ILE A 332 1.76 -9.66 14.23
CA ILE A 332 2.65 -8.50 14.25
C ILE A 332 1.88 -7.22 14.59
N ARG A 333 0.68 -7.06 14.03
CA ARG A 333 -0.21 -5.93 14.33
C ARG A 333 -0.62 -5.89 15.79
N LEU A 334 -1.09 -7.02 16.31
CA LEU A 334 -1.50 -7.12 17.71
C LEU A 334 -0.34 -6.84 18.66
N VAL A 335 0.83 -7.43 18.42
CA VAL A 335 2.04 -7.21 19.22
C VAL A 335 2.46 -5.73 19.19
N ARG A 336 2.47 -5.09 18.01
CA ARG A 336 2.81 -3.67 17.88
C ARG A 336 1.80 -2.78 18.61
N LEU A 337 0.51 -3.07 18.46
CA LEU A 337 -0.56 -2.33 19.12
C LEU A 337 -0.43 -2.41 20.64
N ILE A 338 -0.26 -3.61 21.21
CA ILE A 338 -0.07 -3.82 22.65
C ILE A 338 1.21 -3.13 23.12
N TYR A 339 2.34 -3.37 22.45
CA TYR A 339 3.64 -2.82 22.83
C TYR A 339 3.63 -1.28 22.90
N ARG A 340 2.98 -0.61 21.94
CA ARG A 340 2.93 0.86 21.85
C ARG A 340 1.97 1.50 22.83
N ASN A 341 0.84 0.85 23.08
CA ASN A 341 -0.29 1.50 23.75
C ASN A 341 -0.50 1.05 25.19
N VAL A 342 0.08 -0.07 25.59
CA VAL A 342 -0.09 -0.68 26.92
C VAL A 342 1.24 -0.71 27.64
N SER A 343 1.45 0.23 28.57
CA SER A 343 2.56 0.19 29.52
C SER A 343 2.32 1.16 30.68
N GLY A 344 2.07 0.65 31.90
CA GLY A 344 1.82 1.46 33.10
C GLY A 344 0.55 2.31 33.02
N SER A 345 0.58 3.38 32.23
CA SER A 345 -0.58 4.18 31.83
C SER A 345 -1.03 3.75 30.43
N PRO A 346 -2.31 3.50 30.13
CA PRO A 346 -2.75 3.23 28.77
C PRO A 346 -2.73 4.50 27.92
N THR A 347 -2.74 4.34 26.59
CA THR A 347 -2.83 5.48 25.67
C THR A 347 -4.17 6.21 25.82
N LYS A 348 -4.09 7.53 25.96
CA LYS A 348 -5.24 8.44 26.03
C LYS A 348 -5.22 9.39 24.85
N ALA A 349 -6.39 9.63 24.26
CA ALA A 349 -6.62 10.65 23.25
C ALA A 349 -7.36 11.81 23.89
N GLU A 350 -6.77 12.99 23.79
CA GLU A 350 -7.44 14.25 24.04
C GLU A 350 -7.99 14.78 22.72
N VAL A 351 -9.26 15.12 22.68
CA VAL A 351 -9.96 15.62 21.49
C VAL A 351 -10.47 17.03 21.78
N GLU A 352 -10.13 17.96 20.90
CA GLU A 352 -10.49 19.38 20.97
C GLU A 352 -11.18 19.81 19.67
N LEU A 353 -12.28 20.54 19.78
CA LEU A 353 -13.00 21.09 18.64
C LEU A 353 -12.21 22.24 17.99
N LEU A 354 -12.11 22.21 16.66
CA LEU A 354 -11.51 23.29 15.87
C LEU A 354 -12.56 23.94 14.96
N PRO A 355 -12.42 25.24 14.63
CA PRO A 355 -13.26 25.89 13.63
C PRO A 355 -13.25 25.18 12.27
N GLY A 356 -14.32 25.27 11.49
CA GLY A 356 -14.36 24.70 10.14
C GLY A 356 -14.54 23.17 10.08
N ASP A 357 -15.37 22.61 10.96
CA ASP A 357 -15.74 21.19 10.99
C ASP A 357 -14.52 20.24 11.14
N ALA A 358 -13.62 20.55 12.07
CA ALA A 358 -12.46 19.71 12.37
C ALA A 358 -12.30 19.48 13.87
N VAL A 359 -11.55 18.45 14.24
CA VAL A 359 -11.08 18.21 15.61
C VAL A 359 -9.57 18.03 15.62
N ARG A 360 -8.91 18.57 16.65
CA ARG A 360 -7.54 18.21 17.00
C ARG A 360 -7.58 17.01 17.92
N LEU A 361 -6.79 15.99 17.61
CA LEU A 361 -6.63 14.82 18.46
C LEU A 361 -5.16 14.73 18.89
N THR A 362 -4.89 14.77 20.18
CA THR A 362 -3.55 14.66 20.76
C THR A 362 -3.45 13.36 21.57
N LEU A 363 -2.51 12.50 21.19
CA LEU A 363 -2.25 11.24 21.86
C LEU A 363 -1.19 11.39 22.94
N HIS A 364 -1.52 10.90 24.12
CA HIS A 364 -0.59 10.68 25.22
C HIS A 364 -0.28 9.19 25.27
N MET A 365 0.89 8.82 24.74
CA MET A 365 1.30 7.43 24.59
C MET A 365 2.36 7.06 25.63
N PRO A 366 2.40 5.79 26.08
CA PRO A 366 3.47 5.30 26.95
C PRO A 366 4.80 5.19 26.22
N ARG A 367 4.75 4.78 24.95
CA ARG A 367 5.91 4.57 24.08
C ARG A 367 5.72 5.31 22.75
N PRO A 368 5.79 6.66 22.75
CA PRO A 368 5.71 7.44 21.53
C PRO A 368 6.84 7.07 20.57
N TRP A 369 6.69 7.41 19.28
CA TRP A 369 7.76 7.29 18.30
C TRP A 369 8.13 8.68 17.79
N ARG A 370 9.40 8.83 17.41
CA ARG A 370 9.82 9.95 16.58
C ARG A 370 9.22 9.75 15.18
N PHE A 371 8.33 10.64 14.77
CA PHE A 371 7.72 10.56 13.45
C PHE A 371 8.56 11.33 12.42
N ALA A 372 8.53 10.86 11.18
CA ALA A 372 9.07 11.58 10.02
C ALA A 372 7.94 12.29 9.27
N PRO A 373 8.22 13.42 8.59
CA PRO A 373 7.26 14.07 7.72
C PRO A 373 6.61 13.11 6.72
N GLY A 374 5.30 13.23 6.54
CA GLY A 374 4.51 12.37 5.65
C GLY A 374 4.03 11.05 6.27
N GLN A 375 4.45 10.71 7.48
CA GLN A 375 3.95 9.51 8.16
C GLN A 375 2.51 9.65 8.66
N HIS A 376 1.82 8.52 8.72
CA HIS A 376 0.47 8.39 9.25
C HIS A 376 0.38 7.24 10.26
N ALA A 377 -0.71 7.21 11.03
CA ALA A 377 -1.01 6.14 11.97
C ALA A 377 -2.48 5.73 11.84
N TYR A 378 -2.78 4.49 12.18
CA TYR A 378 -4.15 4.01 12.34
C TYR A 378 -4.59 4.19 13.78
N LEU A 379 -5.69 4.90 13.98
CA LEU A 379 -6.26 5.16 15.30
C LEU A 379 -7.47 4.26 15.55
N TYR A 380 -7.52 3.71 16.76
CA TYR A 380 -8.64 2.97 17.32
C TYR A 380 -9.19 3.77 18.49
N ILE A 381 -10.46 4.13 18.44
CA ILE A 381 -11.14 4.84 19.53
C ILE A 381 -12.39 4.04 19.89
N PRO A 382 -12.29 3.10 20.85
CA PRO A 382 -13.37 2.16 21.17
C PRO A 382 -14.69 2.84 21.51
N SER A 383 -14.63 4.00 22.15
CA SER A 383 -15.80 4.77 22.55
C SER A 383 -16.56 5.44 21.39
N ILE A 384 -15.99 5.44 20.17
CA ILE A 384 -16.57 6.03 18.96
C ILE A 384 -16.87 4.97 17.89
N GLY A 385 -15.89 4.09 17.62
CA GLY A 385 -15.91 3.15 16.51
C GLY A 385 -15.52 1.73 16.90
N TRP A 386 -15.59 1.37 18.18
CA TRP A 386 -15.19 0.06 18.70
C TRP A 386 -13.77 -0.33 18.22
N TRP A 387 -13.65 -1.44 17.49
CA TRP A 387 -12.36 -1.94 16.99
C TRP A 387 -12.06 -1.55 15.54
N SER A 388 -12.83 -0.62 14.97
CA SER A 388 -12.49 -0.04 13.67
C SER A 388 -11.22 0.80 13.76
N SER A 389 -10.42 0.74 12.70
CA SER A 389 -9.14 1.45 12.60
C SER A 389 -9.20 2.42 11.44
N HIS A 390 -8.86 3.69 11.67
CA HIS A 390 -8.93 4.75 10.66
C HIS A 390 -7.57 5.44 10.53
N PRO A 391 -7.06 5.64 9.30
CA PRO A 391 -5.76 6.27 9.07
C PRO A 391 -5.84 7.79 9.24
N PHE A 392 -4.85 8.38 9.89
CA PHE A 392 -4.68 9.83 9.96
C PHE A 392 -3.21 10.20 9.87
N THR A 393 -2.88 11.21 9.07
CA THR A 393 -1.53 11.77 8.97
C THR A 393 -1.11 12.37 10.30
N VAL A 394 0.09 12.04 10.75
CA VAL A 394 0.69 12.67 11.93
C VAL A 394 1.01 14.12 11.57
N ALA A 395 0.38 15.05 12.27
CA ALA A 395 0.49 16.47 11.96
C ALA A 395 1.60 17.16 12.76
N TRP A 396 1.86 16.68 13.98
CA TRP A 396 2.86 17.23 14.87
C TRP A 396 3.29 16.23 15.96
N SER A 397 4.50 16.39 16.48
CA SER A 397 4.88 15.85 17.79
C SER A 397 5.55 16.93 18.61
N GLU A 398 5.15 17.00 19.87
CA GLU A 398 5.93 17.70 20.88
C GLU A 398 6.90 16.68 21.44
N ASP A 399 8.16 16.77 21.04
CA ASP A 399 9.22 16.08 21.74
C ASP A 399 9.41 16.82 23.08
N SER A 400 9.58 16.07 24.18
CA SER A 400 10.08 16.66 25.42
C SER A 400 11.34 17.44 25.07
N VAL A 401 11.30 18.77 25.16
CA VAL A 401 12.46 19.62 24.97
C VAL A 401 13.47 19.28 26.06
N SER A 402 14.35 18.35 25.76
CA SER A 402 15.55 17.99 26.49
C SER A 402 16.45 17.30 25.48
N ASP A 403 17.22 18.10 24.73
CA ASP A 403 18.42 17.76 23.95
C ASP A 403 18.88 18.94 23.05
N VAL A 404 18.30 20.13 23.21
CA VAL A 404 19.01 21.38 22.88
C VAL A 404 19.55 21.92 24.19
N GLU A 405 20.84 21.71 24.44
CA GLU A 405 21.60 22.53 25.37
C GLU A 405 21.44 23.98 24.94
N ILE A 406 20.50 24.70 25.56
CA ILE A 406 20.47 26.15 25.51
C ILE A 406 21.67 26.59 26.35
N GLU A 407 22.82 26.68 25.70
CA GLU A 407 23.93 27.46 26.21
C GLU A 407 23.42 28.89 26.44
N LYS A 408 23.38 29.24 27.73
CA LYS A 408 23.48 30.59 28.31
C LYS A 408 22.48 31.62 27.80
N GLY A 409 21.41 31.74 28.60
CA GLY A 409 21.06 33.03 29.21
C GLY A 409 20.29 34.02 28.35
N LEU A 410 18.96 33.90 28.33
CA LEU A 410 18.09 35.06 28.52
C LEU A 410 16.70 34.63 28.99
N SER A 411 16.22 35.29 30.03
CA SER A 411 15.01 35.00 30.78
C SER A 411 13.72 35.15 29.94
N VAL A 412 12.91 34.10 29.89
CA VAL A 412 11.45 34.24 29.71
C VAL A 412 10.81 33.97 31.06
N SER A 413 10.59 35.05 31.80
CA SER A 413 9.73 35.08 32.97
C SER A 413 8.27 34.83 32.56
N THR A 414 7.52 34.20 33.47
CA THR A 414 6.06 33.97 33.46
C THR A 414 5.57 32.66 32.82
N VAL A 415 6.24 31.54 33.11
CA VAL A 415 5.56 30.23 33.24
C VAL A 415 5.92 29.66 34.62
N SER A 416 4.90 29.24 35.37
CA SER A 416 5.01 28.66 36.72
C SER A 416 6.15 27.64 36.79
N ARG A 417 7.11 27.86 37.70
CA ARG A 417 8.26 26.97 37.93
C ARG A 417 7.86 25.53 38.33
N LEU A 418 6.60 25.28 38.68
CA LEU A 418 6.11 23.94 38.99
C LEU A 418 5.82 23.06 37.75
N ASP A 419 5.55 23.63 36.58
CA ASP A 419 5.25 22.85 35.36
C ASP A 419 6.51 22.37 34.62
N VAL A 420 7.70 22.81 35.04
CA VAL A 420 9.00 22.47 34.42
C VAL A 420 9.52 21.10 34.90
N LEU A 421 9.00 20.57 36.03
CA LEU A 421 9.46 19.32 36.64
C LEU A 421 8.65 18.08 36.26
N ALA A 422 7.53 18.24 35.56
CA ALA A 422 6.83 17.10 34.98
C ALA A 422 7.52 16.73 33.65
N PRO A 423 8.06 15.51 33.47
CA PRO A 423 8.52 15.07 32.16
C PRO A 423 7.32 15.15 31.20
N ARG A 424 7.29 16.16 30.34
CA ARG A 424 6.29 16.31 29.30
C ARG A 424 6.44 15.13 28.36
N LYS A 425 5.64 14.08 28.57
CA LYS A 425 5.66 12.88 27.75
C LYS A 425 5.39 13.29 26.30
N ALA A 426 6.24 12.87 25.38
CA ALA A 426 6.11 13.26 23.98
C ALA A 426 4.71 12.94 23.46
N THR A 427 4.07 13.92 22.84
CA THR A 427 2.69 13.84 22.35
C THR A 427 2.67 13.75 20.84
N ILE A 428 1.63 13.13 20.29
CA ILE A 428 1.45 13.03 18.83
C ILE A 428 0.07 13.59 18.47
N SER A 429 0.06 14.63 17.64
CA SER A 429 -1.17 15.34 17.27
C SER A 429 -1.61 15.07 15.83
N PHE A 430 -2.91 15.03 15.65
CA PHE A 430 -3.62 14.82 14.39
C PHE A 430 -4.67 15.92 14.21
N ILE A 431 -5.00 16.24 12.96
CA ILE A 431 -6.16 17.07 12.62
C ILE A 431 -7.10 16.22 11.80
N ILE A 432 -8.31 16.04 12.32
CA ILE A 432 -9.32 15.17 11.72
C ILE A 432 -10.47 16.03 11.26
N ARG A 433 -10.67 16.11 9.95
CA ARG A 433 -11.82 16.79 9.37
C ARG A 433 -13.06 15.91 9.42
N ARG A 434 -14.20 16.49 9.79
CA ARG A 434 -15.50 15.84 9.77
C ARG A 434 -15.86 15.37 8.35
N ARG A 435 -16.14 14.08 8.23
CA ARG A 435 -16.70 13.38 7.06
C ARG A 435 -17.83 12.49 7.55
N THR A 436 -18.28 11.54 6.73
CA THR A 436 -19.30 10.56 7.12
C THR A 436 -18.73 9.47 8.04
N GLY A 437 -19.59 8.76 8.76
CA GLY A 437 -19.22 7.58 9.56
C GLY A 437 -18.46 7.92 10.84
N PHE A 438 -17.27 7.34 11.01
CA PHE A 438 -16.47 7.47 12.24
C PHE A 438 -16.13 8.92 12.62
N THR A 439 -15.71 9.73 11.65
CA THR A 439 -15.30 11.12 11.90
C THR A 439 -16.47 12.04 12.26
N GLU A 440 -17.68 11.78 11.74
CA GLU A 440 -18.92 12.43 12.19
C GLU A 440 -19.19 12.10 13.65
N LYS A 441 -19.14 10.81 14.03
CA LYS A 441 -19.37 10.39 15.42
C LYS A 441 -18.37 11.03 16.39
N LEU A 442 -17.10 11.14 15.97
CA LEU A 442 -16.04 11.80 16.73
C LEU A 442 -16.33 13.30 16.92
N TYR A 443 -16.66 14.00 15.83
CA TYR A 443 -16.98 15.42 15.85
C TYR A 443 -18.23 15.72 16.69
N SER A 444 -19.32 14.98 16.45
CA SER A 444 -20.59 15.15 17.16
C SER A 444 -20.50 14.78 18.64
N ARG A 445 -19.53 13.95 19.04
CA ARG A 445 -19.18 13.80 20.46
C ARG A 445 -18.49 15.04 21.00
N ALA A 446 -17.47 15.56 20.31
CA ALA A 446 -16.77 16.77 20.76
C ALA A 446 -17.73 17.97 20.94
N VAL A 447 -18.67 18.16 20.02
CA VAL A 447 -19.68 19.22 20.08
C VAL A 447 -20.62 19.12 21.29
N ARG A 448 -20.91 17.90 21.77
CA ARG A 448 -21.81 17.67 22.91
C ARG A 448 -21.15 17.94 24.26
N GLU A 449 -19.83 17.96 24.31
CA GLU A 449 -19.07 18.10 25.55
C GLU A 449 -18.88 19.58 25.91
N PRO A 450 -19.07 19.96 27.18
CA PRO A 450 -18.83 21.34 27.63
C PRO A 450 -17.42 21.80 27.28
N GLY A 451 -17.29 22.93 26.60
CA GLY A 451 -16.00 23.47 26.15
C GLY A 451 -15.40 22.77 24.93
N GLY A 452 -16.13 21.87 24.26
CA GLY A 452 -15.70 21.27 23.00
C GLY A 452 -14.50 20.32 23.14
N ARG A 453 -14.22 19.82 24.35
CA ARG A 453 -13.05 19.00 24.66
C ARG A 453 -13.43 17.77 25.47
N PHE A 454 -12.84 16.63 25.15
CA PHE A 454 -12.97 15.42 25.97
C PHE A 454 -11.74 14.53 25.88
N VAL A 455 -11.59 13.64 26.86
CA VAL A 455 -10.52 12.64 26.90
C VAL A 455 -11.12 11.25 26.80
N THR A 456 -10.52 10.38 26.00
CA THR A 456 -10.97 8.99 25.85
C THR A 456 -9.79 8.02 25.68
N SER A 457 -10.04 6.73 25.88
CA SER A 457 -9.05 5.70 25.58
C SER A 457 -8.91 5.57 24.06
N ALA A 458 -7.67 5.46 23.60
CA ALA A 458 -7.35 5.25 22.19
C ALA A 458 -6.16 4.30 22.06
N PHE A 459 -6.03 3.70 20.89
CA PHE A 459 -4.84 2.96 20.50
C PHE A 459 -4.34 3.51 19.15
N ALA A 460 -3.02 3.60 19.01
CA ALA A 460 -2.37 3.98 17.77
C ALA A 460 -1.48 2.86 17.24
N GLU A 461 -1.67 2.52 15.97
CA GLU A 461 -0.85 1.59 15.21
C GLU A 461 -0.05 2.39 14.18
N GLY A 462 1.28 2.40 14.31
CA GLY A 462 2.16 3.18 13.44
C GLY A 462 3.60 3.25 13.96
N PRO A 463 4.46 4.05 13.31
CA PRO A 463 4.17 4.85 12.12
C PRO A 463 4.04 4.01 10.83
N TYR A 464 3.31 4.53 9.86
CA TYR A 464 3.21 4.06 8.48
C TYR A 464 3.54 5.19 7.50
N GLY A 465 3.90 4.84 6.28
CA GLY A 465 4.44 5.77 5.28
C GLY A 465 5.97 5.74 5.27
N ASP A 466 6.54 5.79 4.07
CA ASP A 466 7.99 5.90 3.84
C ASP A 466 8.50 7.33 4.07
N GLY A 467 7.57 8.28 4.25
CA GLY A 467 7.86 9.64 4.70
C GLY A 467 8.84 10.34 3.76
N HIS A 468 8.57 10.27 2.44
CA HIS A 468 9.41 10.80 1.36
C HIS A 468 10.10 12.13 1.73
N LEU A 469 11.32 12.02 2.27
CA LEU A 469 12.02 13.17 2.82
C LEU A 469 12.45 14.11 1.68
N MET A 470 12.20 15.39 1.89
CA MET A 470 12.47 16.43 0.89
C MET A 470 13.89 16.98 0.99
N HIS A 471 14.75 16.40 1.84
CA HIS A 471 16.11 16.88 2.14
C HIS A 471 17.02 16.98 0.92
N SER A 472 16.78 16.15 -0.09
CA SER A 472 17.63 16.06 -1.28
C SER A 472 17.30 17.10 -2.35
N TYR A 473 16.19 17.84 -2.24
CA TYR A 473 15.77 18.79 -3.28
C TYR A 473 16.23 20.20 -2.92
N GLY A 474 16.76 20.93 -3.90
CA GLY A 474 17.12 22.33 -3.74
C GLY A 474 15.90 23.24 -3.67
N THR A 475 14.83 22.87 -4.38
CA THR A 475 13.54 23.57 -4.36
C THR A 475 12.43 22.61 -4.00
N CYS A 476 11.66 22.93 -2.96
CA CYS A 476 10.52 22.14 -2.50
C CYS A 476 9.21 22.92 -2.71
N ILE A 477 8.27 22.36 -3.44
CA ILE A 477 6.95 22.95 -3.69
C ILE A 477 5.90 22.05 -3.03
N LEU A 478 5.25 22.55 -1.98
CA LEU A 478 4.38 21.76 -1.12
C LEU A 478 2.93 22.21 -1.29
N PHE A 479 2.11 21.43 -2.00
CA PHE A 479 0.69 21.71 -2.17
C PHE A 479 -0.15 21.04 -1.09
N ALA A 480 -1.02 21.81 -0.45
CA ALA A 480 -2.01 21.34 0.50
C ALA A 480 -3.41 21.88 0.15
N ALA A 481 -4.44 21.05 0.29
CA ALA A 481 -5.83 21.52 0.30
C ALA A 481 -6.58 21.05 1.54
N GLY A 482 -7.21 22.01 2.24
CA GLY A 482 -7.92 21.72 3.49
C GLY A 482 -7.00 20.99 4.48
N VAL A 483 -7.47 19.84 4.97
CA VAL A 483 -6.77 19.05 6.01
C VAL A 483 -5.45 18.45 5.52
N GLY A 484 -5.21 18.37 4.21
CA GLY A 484 -3.93 17.89 3.65
C GLY A 484 -2.71 18.71 4.09
N ILE A 485 -2.93 19.85 4.75
CA ILE A 485 -1.88 20.63 5.42
C ILE A 485 -1.16 19.84 6.52
N THR A 486 -1.81 18.85 7.14
CA THR A 486 -1.18 17.97 8.14
C THR A 486 0.00 17.18 7.58
N HIS A 487 0.01 16.91 6.28
CA HIS A 487 1.13 16.28 5.60
C HIS A 487 2.28 17.27 5.37
N GLN A 488 1.97 18.51 4.98
CA GLN A 488 2.99 19.48 4.56
C GLN A 488 3.66 20.24 5.71
N VAL A 489 2.95 20.50 6.81
CA VAL A 489 3.50 21.26 7.96
C VAL A 489 4.74 20.58 8.56
N PRO A 490 4.75 19.25 8.80
CA PRO A 490 5.96 18.55 9.19
C PRO A 490 7.13 18.73 8.21
N HIS A 491 6.89 18.69 6.90
CA HIS A 491 7.93 18.93 5.90
C HIS A 491 8.50 20.35 5.99
N VAL A 492 7.64 21.36 6.20
CA VAL A 492 8.11 22.74 6.37
C VAL A 492 8.99 22.87 7.61
N ARG A 493 8.54 22.34 8.76
CA ARG A 493 9.32 22.38 10.01
C ARG A 493 10.69 21.72 9.82
N ASP A 494 10.69 20.51 9.28
CA ASP A 494 11.90 19.70 9.06
C ASP A 494 12.88 20.37 8.09
N LEU A 495 12.40 20.94 6.99
CA LEU A 495 13.24 21.65 6.02
C LEU A 495 13.81 22.97 6.57
N VAL A 496 13.04 23.73 7.35
CA VAL A 496 13.53 24.99 7.95
C VAL A 496 14.58 24.70 9.03
N ILE A 497 14.33 23.73 9.90
CA ILE A 497 15.32 23.28 10.91
C ILE A 497 16.57 22.74 10.21
N GLY A 498 16.38 21.89 9.20
CA GLY A 498 17.49 21.31 8.45
C GLY A 498 18.32 22.35 7.71
N TYR A 499 17.70 23.40 7.17
CA TYR A 499 18.41 24.52 6.52
C TYR A 499 19.27 25.29 7.52
N ASN A 500 18.72 25.58 8.70
CA ASN A 500 19.45 26.26 9.77
C ASN A 500 20.65 25.43 10.25
N ASN A 501 20.49 24.11 10.31
CA ASN A 501 21.54 23.18 10.73
C ASN A 501 22.51 22.79 9.59
N GLY A 502 22.26 23.23 8.35
CA GLY A 502 23.07 22.84 7.19
C GLY A 502 22.97 21.36 6.81
N THR A 503 21.89 20.67 7.19
CA THR A 503 21.69 19.22 6.98
C THR A 503 20.80 18.88 5.78
N VAL A 504 20.31 19.89 5.05
CA VAL A 504 19.45 19.71 3.86
C VAL A 504 19.95 20.51 2.66
N ALA A 505 19.65 20.01 1.47
CA ALA A 505 19.93 20.70 0.20
C ALA A 505 18.95 21.85 -0.08
N ALA A 506 17.80 21.92 0.60
CA ALA A 506 16.78 22.92 0.31
C ALA A 506 17.31 24.36 0.44
N ARG A 507 17.06 25.17 -0.60
CA ARG A 507 17.34 26.62 -0.68
C ARG A 507 16.09 27.44 -0.95
N ARG A 508 15.01 26.79 -1.40
CA ARG A 508 13.70 27.41 -1.57
C ARG A 508 12.61 26.42 -1.17
N VAL A 509 11.71 26.84 -0.30
CA VAL A 509 10.53 26.07 0.10
C VAL A 509 9.29 26.94 -0.10
N THR A 510 8.39 26.51 -0.98
CA THR A 510 7.13 27.19 -1.23
C THR A 510 5.98 26.31 -0.76
N LEU A 511 5.31 26.74 0.32
CA LEU A 511 4.08 26.13 0.81
C LEU A 511 2.88 26.80 0.15
N ILE A 512 2.09 26.03 -0.61
CA ILE A 512 0.83 26.48 -1.20
C ILE A 512 -0.32 25.80 -0.46
N TRP A 513 -1.12 26.59 0.25
CA TRP A 513 -2.26 26.06 1.00
C TRP A 513 -3.58 26.66 0.53
N ILE A 514 -4.47 25.78 0.07
CA ILE A 514 -5.80 26.13 -0.43
C ILE A 514 -6.83 25.82 0.65
N ILE A 515 -7.50 26.85 1.14
CA ILE A 515 -8.52 26.76 2.20
C ILE A 515 -9.86 27.33 1.72
N GLN A 516 -10.94 26.96 2.41
CA GLN A 516 -12.27 27.47 2.12
C GLN A 516 -12.49 28.81 2.82
N ALA A 517 -12.18 28.87 4.12
CA ALA A 517 -12.31 30.07 4.94
C ALA A 517 -11.03 30.34 5.74
N PRO A 518 -10.75 31.61 6.13
CA PRO A 518 -9.59 31.98 6.95
C PRO A 518 -9.56 31.29 8.33
N GLU A 519 -10.72 30.90 8.87
CA GLU A 519 -10.84 30.17 10.13
C GLU A 519 -10.05 28.84 10.15
N HIS A 520 -9.82 28.24 8.97
CA HIS A 520 -9.03 27.01 8.87
C HIS A 520 -7.55 27.22 9.24
N LEU A 521 -7.06 28.47 9.25
CA LEU A 521 -5.70 28.79 9.70
C LEU A 521 -5.49 28.42 11.17
N GLU A 522 -6.56 28.38 11.98
CA GLU A 522 -6.53 27.99 13.39
C GLU A 522 -6.07 26.55 13.61
N TRP A 523 -6.27 25.69 12.62
CA TRP A 523 -5.91 24.27 12.67
C TRP A 523 -4.46 24.05 13.08
N ILE A 524 -3.57 24.83 12.47
CA ILE A 524 -2.11 24.71 12.61
C ILE A 524 -1.48 25.94 13.24
N ARG A 525 -2.28 26.92 13.70
CA ARG A 525 -1.75 28.21 14.19
C ARG A 525 -0.63 28.03 15.22
N PRO A 526 -0.74 27.18 16.26
CA PRO A 526 0.33 27.02 17.24
C PRO A 526 1.65 26.56 16.60
N TRP A 527 1.58 25.57 15.70
CA TRP A 527 2.74 24.99 15.02
C TRP A 527 3.35 25.95 14.01
N MET A 528 2.51 26.73 13.31
CA MET A 528 3.00 27.76 12.40
C MET A 528 3.67 28.90 13.15
N THR A 529 3.18 29.29 14.32
CA THR A 529 3.87 30.29 15.16
C THR A 529 5.27 29.83 15.52
N GLU A 530 5.45 28.56 15.88
CA GLU A 530 6.79 27.97 16.13
C GLU A 530 7.67 28.03 14.88
N ILE A 531 7.17 27.57 13.73
CA ILE A 531 7.92 27.58 12.46
C ILE A 531 8.31 29.01 12.06
N LEU A 532 7.41 29.97 12.21
CA LEU A 532 7.63 31.37 11.83
C LEU A 532 8.62 32.09 12.75
N ALA A 533 8.81 31.58 13.97
CA ALA A 533 9.80 32.05 14.94
C ALA A 533 11.21 31.48 14.70
N LEU A 534 11.36 30.43 13.87
CA LEU A 534 12.67 29.85 13.56
C LEU A 534 13.58 30.88 12.84
N PRO A 535 14.90 30.87 13.13
CA PRO A 535 15.85 31.79 12.51
C PRO A 535 15.94 31.53 11.00
N ARG A 536 16.34 32.56 10.25
CA ARG A 536 16.57 32.52 8.78
C ARG A 536 15.43 31.97 7.92
N ARG A 537 14.26 31.68 8.50
CA ARG A 537 13.11 31.12 7.77
C ARG A 537 12.66 32.00 6.61
N ARG A 538 12.89 33.31 6.66
CA ARG A 538 12.55 34.26 5.58
C ARG A 538 13.43 34.10 4.33
N GLU A 539 14.62 33.52 4.45
CA GLU A 539 15.51 33.22 3.31
C GLU A 539 15.02 32.01 2.53
N LEU A 540 14.37 31.06 3.22
CA LEU A 540 14.00 29.75 2.68
C LEU A 540 12.51 29.63 2.34
N LEU A 541 11.64 30.05 3.26
CA LEU A 541 10.21 29.72 3.27
C LEU A 541 9.35 30.84 2.71
N LYS A 542 8.60 30.51 1.67
CA LYS A 542 7.51 31.30 1.09
C LYS A 542 6.18 30.58 1.30
N ILE A 543 5.16 31.29 1.80
CA ILE A 543 3.82 30.74 2.03
C ILE A 543 2.82 31.48 1.15
N LEU A 544 2.06 30.71 0.36
CA LEU A 544 0.99 31.18 -0.50
C LEU A 544 -0.34 30.59 -0.02
N LEU A 545 -1.21 31.45 0.49
CA LEU A 545 -2.54 31.08 0.99
C LEU A 545 -3.59 31.45 -0.05
N PHE A 546 -4.40 30.48 -0.46
CA PHE A 546 -5.50 30.70 -1.40
C PHE A 546 -6.84 30.44 -0.71
N VAL A 547 -7.64 31.49 -0.52
CA VAL A 547 -8.93 31.43 0.17
C VAL A 547 -10.06 31.41 -0.85
N THR A 548 -10.70 30.24 -0.99
CA THR A 548 -11.67 30.01 -2.07
C THR A 548 -13.08 30.54 -1.79
N ARG A 549 -13.45 30.76 -0.52
CA ARG A 549 -14.76 31.28 -0.09
C ARG A 549 -14.60 32.27 1.08
N PRO A 550 -13.95 33.43 0.86
CA PRO A 550 -13.84 34.45 1.91
C PRO A 550 -15.22 35.00 2.27
N ARG A 551 -15.48 35.31 3.55
CA ARG A 551 -16.75 35.97 3.94
C ARG A 551 -16.72 37.43 3.50
N SER A 552 -15.55 38.04 3.50
CA SER A 552 -15.29 39.39 3.00
C SER A 552 -13.90 39.49 2.38
N THR A 553 -13.74 40.31 1.35
CA THR A 553 -12.42 40.62 0.77
C THR A 553 -11.48 41.29 1.77
N LYS A 554 -12.02 41.92 2.83
CA LYS A 554 -11.26 42.49 3.95
C LYS A 554 -10.59 41.45 4.85
N GLU A 555 -10.93 40.17 4.73
CA GLU A 555 -10.23 39.11 5.48
C GLU A 555 -8.92 38.70 4.79
N ILE A 556 -8.71 39.15 3.55
CA ILE A 556 -7.56 38.77 2.71
C ILE A 556 -6.51 39.87 2.80
N HIS A 557 -5.64 39.73 3.79
CA HIS A 557 -4.48 40.58 3.95
C HIS A 557 -3.22 39.73 4.02
N SER A 558 -2.21 40.11 3.24
CA SER A 558 -0.90 39.46 3.26
C SER A 558 -0.09 40.03 4.43
N PRO A 559 0.13 39.28 5.52
CA PRO A 559 0.79 39.82 6.71
C PRO A 559 2.28 40.12 6.48
N SER A 560 2.91 39.55 5.45
CA SER A 560 4.31 39.83 5.10
C SER A 560 4.60 39.47 3.65
N SER A 561 5.75 39.90 3.11
CA SER A 561 6.22 39.45 1.80
C SER A 561 6.40 37.94 1.69
N SER A 562 6.76 37.29 2.80
CA SER A 562 6.93 35.84 2.93
C SER A 562 5.62 35.05 3.06
N VAL A 563 4.51 35.71 3.40
CA VAL A 563 3.20 35.08 3.62
C VAL A 563 2.15 35.89 2.88
N GLN A 564 1.77 35.39 1.70
CA GLN A 564 0.88 36.08 0.78
C GLN A 564 -0.48 35.39 0.77
N MET A 565 -1.56 36.16 0.77
CA MET A 565 -2.93 35.66 0.73
C MET A 565 -3.66 36.15 -0.51
N PHE A 566 -4.30 35.23 -1.22
CA PHE A 566 -5.01 35.48 -2.47
C PHE A 566 -6.46 34.97 -2.41
N PRO A 567 -7.42 35.70 -3.01
CA PRO A 567 -8.78 35.20 -3.20
C PRO A 567 -8.85 34.14 -4.31
N GLY A 568 -9.74 33.17 -4.14
CA GLY A 568 -10.08 32.20 -5.18
C GLY A 568 -9.17 30.98 -5.22
N LYS A 569 -9.27 30.23 -6.33
CA LYS A 569 -8.43 29.06 -6.58
C LYS A 569 -7.16 29.46 -7.33
N PRO A 570 -6.00 28.88 -7.00
CA PRO A 570 -4.77 29.13 -7.76
C PRO A 570 -4.90 28.54 -9.16
N ASN A 571 -4.31 29.23 -10.15
CA ASN A 571 -3.94 28.56 -11.40
C ASN A 571 -2.67 27.73 -11.12
N VAL A 572 -2.85 26.43 -10.94
CA VAL A 572 -1.77 25.51 -10.53
C VAL A 572 -0.62 25.50 -11.54
N GLN A 573 -0.92 25.59 -12.84
CA GLN A 573 0.10 25.59 -13.89
C GLN A 573 1.00 26.82 -13.76
N SER A 574 0.42 28.02 -13.67
CA SER A 574 1.22 29.24 -13.57
C SER A 574 2.03 29.31 -12.28
N VAL A 575 1.50 28.79 -11.17
CA VAL A 575 2.24 28.71 -9.90
C VAL A 575 3.43 27.77 -10.06
N ILE A 576 3.27 26.60 -10.67
CA ILE A 576 4.38 25.68 -10.91
C ILE A 576 5.40 26.30 -11.87
N ASP A 577 4.96 26.92 -12.96
CA ASP A 577 5.85 27.55 -13.94
C ASP A 577 6.74 28.61 -13.26
N GLN A 578 6.14 29.51 -12.49
CA GLN A 578 6.86 30.57 -11.77
C GLN A 578 7.86 30.00 -10.73
N GLU A 579 7.45 28.98 -9.97
CA GLU A 579 8.30 28.40 -8.92
C GLU A 579 9.42 27.53 -9.51
N VAL A 580 9.20 26.89 -10.65
CA VAL A 580 10.21 26.10 -11.38
C VAL A 580 11.21 27.01 -12.11
N GLU A 581 10.78 28.12 -12.70
CA GLU A 581 11.69 29.09 -13.34
C GLU A 581 12.67 29.71 -12.33
N GLY A 582 12.21 30.00 -11.11
CA GLY A 582 13.03 30.50 -10.01
C GLY A 582 13.69 29.40 -9.16
N SER A 583 13.72 28.15 -9.63
CA SER A 583 14.20 27.02 -8.84
C SER A 583 15.72 26.92 -8.78
N THR A 584 16.19 26.44 -7.64
CA THR A 584 17.59 26.04 -7.40
C THR A 584 17.64 24.52 -7.27
N GLY A 585 18.54 23.89 -8.02
CA GLY A 585 18.79 22.45 -7.94
C GLY A 585 17.65 21.59 -8.46
N ALA A 586 17.54 20.37 -7.94
CA ALA A 586 16.40 19.50 -8.24
C ALA A 586 15.14 20.00 -7.53
N VAL A 587 13.99 19.82 -8.20
CA VAL A 587 12.68 20.28 -7.72
C VAL A 587 11.88 19.10 -7.19
N GLY A 588 11.50 19.14 -5.92
CA GLY A 588 10.56 18.20 -5.31
C GLY A 588 9.18 18.85 -5.20
N VAL A 589 8.15 18.22 -5.75
CA VAL A 589 6.76 18.70 -5.66
C VAL A 589 5.92 17.66 -4.94
N THR A 590 5.30 18.05 -3.83
CA THR A 590 4.37 17.18 -3.09
C THR A 590 2.95 17.75 -3.19
N VAL A 591 1.95 16.87 -3.20
CA VAL A 591 0.55 17.28 -3.10
C VAL A 591 -0.23 16.39 -2.15
N CYS A 592 -0.94 17.02 -1.22
CA CYS A 592 -1.91 16.36 -0.36
C CYS A 592 -3.23 17.14 -0.37
N GLY A 593 -4.28 16.56 -0.96
CA GLY A 593 -5.53 17.28 -1.17
C GLY A 593 -6.60 16.50 -1.93
N VAL A 594 -7.54 17.22 -2.53
CA VAL A 594 -8.58 16.61 -3.37
C VAL A 594 -7.98 16.04 -4.66
N GLY A 595 -8.49 14.90 -5.15
CA GLY A 595 -7.96 14.25 -6.34
C GLY A 595 -7.90 15.15 -7.59
N GLY A 596 -8.82 16.12 -7.71
CA GLY A 596 -8.77 17.12 -8.78
C GLY A 596 -7.56 18.06 -8.71
N LEU A 597 -7.14 18.46 -7.50
CA LEU A 597 -5.94 19.28 -7.30
C LEU A 597 -4.69 18.46 -7.62
N ALA A 598 -4.63 17.22 -7.15
CA ALA A 598 -3.49 16.36 -7.40
C ALA A 598 -3.29 16.05 -8.89
N ASP A 599 -4.38 15.84 -9.64
CA ASP A 599 -4.36 15.71 -11.10
C ASP A 599 -3.85 16.99 -11.81
N GLU A 600 -4.20 18.18 -11.31
CA GLU A 600 -3.71 19.46 -11.84
C GLU A 600 -2.21 19.68 -11.55
N VAL A 601 -1.76 19.40 -10.31
CA VAL A 601 -0.34 19.49 -9.94
C VAL A 601 0.48 18.49 -10.75
N ARG A 602 0.02 17.24 -10.89
CA ARG A 602 0.63 16.23 -11.75
C ARG A 602 0.79 16.72 -13.18
N LYS A 603 -0.28 17.31 -13.76
CA LYS A 603 -0.23 17.89 -15.11
C LYS A 603 0.84 18.97 -15.21
N GLY A 604 0.91 19.88 -14.24
CA GLY A 604 1.91 20.94 -14.19
C GLY A 604 3.34 20.41 -14.12
N CYS A 605 3.60 19.45 -13.22
CA CYS A 605 4.92 18.83 -13.11
C CYS A 605 5.34 18.12 -14.40
N ARG A 606 4.41 17.41 -15.06
CA ARG A 606 4.67 16.70 -16.33
C ARG A 606 5.06 17.61 -17.49
N ALA A 607 4.64 18.88 -17.47
CA ALA A 607 5.06 19.86 -18.49
C ALA A 607 6.56 20.18 -18.41
N TRP A 608 7.15 20.03 -17.21
CA TRP A 608 8.53 20.32 -16.89
C TRP A 608 9.44 19.08 -16.83
N MET A 609 8.87 17.88 -16.70
CA MET A 609 9.61 16.62 -16.77
C MET A 609 10.38 16.51 -18.10
N GLY A 610 11.71 16.35 -17.99
CA GLY A 610 12.64 16.31 -19.12
C GLY A 610 13.28 17.65 -19.46
N LYS A 611 12.75 18.78 -18.97
CA LYS A 611 13.40 20.10 -19.03
C LYS A 611 14.22 20.38 -17.78
N VAL A 612 13.63 20.06 -16.62
CA VAL A 612 14.25 20.17 -15.30
C VAL A 612 14.17 18.84 -14.57
N ASN A 613 15.04 18.64 -13.58
CA ASN A 613 14.98 17.50 -12.68
C ASN A 613 13.87 17.71 -11.63
N ILE A 614 12.63 17.46 -12.05
CA ILE A 614 11.44 17.55 -11.21
C ILE A 614 10.96 16.16 -10.80
N GLU A 615 10.57 16.03 -9.54
CA GLU A 615 10.00 14.83 -8.97
C GLU A 615 8.66 15.15 -8.33
N PHE A 616 7.64 14.37 -8.67
CA PHE A 616 6.28 14.56 -8.19
C PHE A 616 5.93 13.44 -7.22
N VAL A 617 5.42 13.81 -6.05
CA VAL A 617 4.98 12.90 -4.99
C VAL A 617 3.53 13.23 -4.66
N GLU A 618 2.64 12.26 -4.82
CA GLU A 618 1.23 12.40 -4.45
C GLU A 618 0.97 11.61 -3.17
N GLU A 619 0.32 12.29 -2.22
CA GLU A 619 -0.05 11.71 -0.94
C GLU A 619 -1.56 11.82 -0.75
N SER A 620 -2.21 10.66 -0.75
CA SER A 620 -3.66 10.52 -0.77
C SER A 620 -4.11 9.34 0.07
N PHE A 621 -5.13 9.54 0.90
CA PHE A 621 -5.85 8.46 1.56
C PHE A 621 -7.09 8.15 0.72
N SER A 622 -7.01 7.15 -0.16
CA SER A 622 -8.03 6.84 -1.18
C SER A 622 -8.94 5.66 -0.84
N TRP A 623 -8.86 5.11 0.38
CA TRP A 623 -9.50 3.85 0.77
C TRP A 623 -10.69 3.98 1.72
#